data_AF-A0A815R899-F1
#
_entry.id   AF-A0A815R899-F1
#
_cell.length_a   1.000
_cell.length_b   1.000
_cell.length_c   1.000
_cell.angle_alpha   90.00
_cell.angle_beta   90.00
_cell.angle_gamma   90.00
#
_symmetry.space_group_name_H-M   'P 1'
#
loop_
_entity.id
_entity.type
_entity.pdbx_description
1 polymer ?
#
loop_
_entity_poly.entity_id
_entity_poly.type
_entity_poly.pdbx_seq_one_letter_code
_entity_poly.pdbx_strand_id
1 'polypeptide(L)'
;MSVLSTSFLCLLLLLFTCIKSQNLPYDSICDCTSILSNSNVCLQYTCITKRRERTCFPGRSTVITENGLMKSLSNIEIGECVLVINKENKLIYESIEGFIHLKRNGSFSFLLINIEIDDHRNITTSLFISSNHLIFLANDTELKNSLFASQLQSGDHIKYVYKNEIILGKIRNIDLTIEEGYYAPLTPSDTIKIDNVFVSNYASVNNYYLAHNVMKIYRW
;
A
#
# COMPACT_ATOMS: atom_id res chain seq x y z
N MET A 1 -32.03 1.39 -41.48
CA MET A 1 -32.50 0.89 -40.17
C MET A 1 -32.04 -0.55 -40.01
N SER A 2 -31.01 -0.77 -39.21
CA SER A 2 -30.79 -2.07 -38.56
C SER A 2 -30.04 -1.74 -37.28
N VAL A 3 -30.83 -1.62 -36.21
CA VAL A 3 -30.39 -1.35 -34.85
C VAL A 3 -29.51 -2.53 -34.43
N LEU A 4 -28.19 -2.35 -34.50
CA LEU A 4 -27.22 -3.25 -33.89
C LEU A 4 -27.35 -3.10 -32.37
N SER A 5 -28.29 -3.88 -31.83
CA SER A 5 -28.32 -4.47 -30.49
C SER A 5 -27.40 -3.79 -29.47
N THR A 6 -27.95 -2.73 -28.86
CA THR A 6 -27.47 -2.12 -27.61
C THR A 6 -27.40 -3.12 -26.44
N SER A 7 -27.96 -4.32 -26.59
CA SER A 7 -27.97 -5.38 -25.58
C SER A 7 -26.64 -6.12 -25.39
N PHE A 8 -25.82 -6.27 -26.45
CA PHE A 8 -24.52 -6.96 -26.34
C PHE A 8 -23.47 -6.09 -25.61
N LEU A 9 -23.49 -4.78 -25.85
CA LEU A 9 -22.60 -3.83 -25.17
C LEU A 9 -22.96 -3.72 -23.66
N CYS A 10 -24.25 -3.80 -23.35
CA CYS A 10 -24.76 -3.76 -21.97
C CYS A 10 -24.36 -5.02 -21.16
N LEU A 11 -24.36 -6.21 -21.79
CA LEU A 11 -23.98 -7.47 -21.12
C LEU A 11 -22.47 -7.52 -20.81
N LEU A 12 -21.62 -6.98 -21.69
CA LEU A 12 -20.17 -6.88 -21.49
C LEU A 12 -19.82 -5.86 -20.40
N LEU A 13 -20.55 -4.73 -20.34
CA LEU A 13 -20.47 -3.77 -19.25
C LEU A 13 -20.93 -4.38 -17.92
N LEU A 14 -21.98 -5.20 -17.91
CA LEU A 14 -22.49 -5.86 -16.71
C LEU A 14 -21.48 -6.83 -16.07
N LEU A 15 -20.76 -7.62 -16.89
CA LEU A 15 -19.69 -8.52 -16.43
C LEU A 15 -18.54 -7.79 -15.72
N PHE A 16 -18.14 -6.62 -16.22
CA PHE A 16 -17.12 -5.79 -15.54
C PHE A 16 -17.67 -5.03 -14.33
N THR A 17 -18.95 -4.66 -14.32
CA THR A 17 -19.56 -3.93 -13.18
C THR A 17 -19.88 -4.82 -11.98
N CYS A 18 -20.14 -6.13 -12.16
CA CYS A 18 -20.53 -6.99 -11.05
C CYS A 18 -19.38 -7.25 -10.05
N ILE A 19 -18.13 -7.29 -10.53
CA ILE A 19 -16.95 -7.42 -9.66
C ILE A 19 -16.68 -6.12 -8.87
N LYS A 20 -17.13 -4.97 -9.38
CA LYS A 20 -16.91 -3.65 -8.76
C LYS A 20 -17.85 -3.34 -7.58
N SER A 21 -18.80 -4.24 -7.26
CA SER A 21 -19.83 -4.03 -6.23
C SER A 21 -19.46 -4.58 -4.84
N GLN A 22 -18.31 -5.23 -4.68
CA GLN A 22 -17.87 -5.71 -3.38
C GLN A 22 -16.53 -5.07 -3.06
N ASN A 23 -16.46 -4.39 -1.91
CA ASN A 23 -15.26 -3.81 -1.31
C ASN A 23 -14.26 -4.91 -0.89
N LEU A 24 -13.84 -5.74 -1.85
CA LEU A 24 -12.96 -6.87 -1.65
C LEU A 24 -11.51 -6.38 -1.61
N PRO A 25 -10.68 -6.95 -0.73
CA PRO A 25 -9.25 -6.65 -0.72
C PRO A 25 -8.57 -6.96 -2.06
N TYR A 26 -7.56 -6.17 -2.43
CA TYR A 26 -6.77 -6.38 -3.66
C TYR A 26 -5.98 -7.71 -3.68
N ASP A 27 -5.84 -8.41 -2.55
CA ASP A 27 -5.24 -9.74 -2.43
C ASP A 27 -6.27 -10.89 -2.42
N SER A 28 -7.52 -10.63 -2.80
CA SER A 28 -8.56 -11.66 -2.92
C SER A 28 -8.49 -12.44 -4.24
N ILE A 29 -8.66 -13.76 -4.15
CA ILE A 29 -8.87 -14.69 -5.26
C ILE A 29 -10.31 -15.18 -5.17
N CYS A 30 -11.06 -15.07 -6.27
CA CYS A 30 -12.47 -15.43 -6.33
C CYS A 30 -12.70 -16.58 -7.29
N ASP A 31 -13.27 -17.67 -6.80
CA ASP A 31 -13.65 -18.84 -7.60
C ASP A 31 -15.16 -18.85 -7.84
N CYS A 32 -15.56 -19.20 -9.06
CA CYS A 32 -16.98 -19.35 -9.40
C CYS A 32 -17.55 -20.61 -8.77
N THR A 33 -18.61 -20.48 -7.98
CA THR A 33 -19.27 -21.61 -7.29
C THR A 33 -20.64 -21.97 -7.86
N SER A 34 -21.23 -21.09 -8.67
CA SER A 34 -22.51 -21.36 -9.33
C SER A 34 -22.53 -20.74 -10.73
N ILE A 35 -22.94 -21.52 -11.72
CA ILE A 35 -22.97 -21.14 -13.13
C ILE A 35 -24.42 -21.18 -13.62
N LEU A 36 -24.83 -20.20 -14.42
CA LEU A 36 -26.12 -20.20 -15.08
C LEU A 36 -26.18 -21.34 -16.11
N SER A 37 -27.17 -22.22 -15.98
CA SER A 37 -27.35 -23.42 -16.81
C SER A 37 -27.27 -23.12 -18.32
N ASN A 38 -26.45 -23.91 -19.02
CA ASN A 38 -26.14 -23.76 -20.45
C ASN A 38 -25.46 -22.43 -20.84
N SER A 39 -24.73 -21.81 -19.92
CA SER A 39 -23.90 -20.62 -20.20
C SER A 39 -22.57 -20.68 -19.45
N ASN A 40 -21.62 -19.81 -19.81
CA ASN A 40 -20.38 -19.62 -19.06
C ASN A 40 -20.48 -18.44 -18.07
N VAL A 41 -21.70 -18.04 -17.70
CA VAL A 41 -21.93 -16.90 -16.82
C VAL A 41 -21.94 -17.39 -15.37
N CYS A 42 -21.00 -16.88 -14.58
CA CYS A 42 -20.96 -17.13 -13.15
C CYS A 42 -22.02 -16.31 -12.41
N LEU A 43 -22.80 -16.96 -11.55
CA LEU A 43 -23.84 -16.34 -10.73
C LEU A 43 -23.36 -16.05 -9.30
N GLN A 44 -22.42 -16.85 -8.78
CA GLN A 44 -21.90 -16.71 -7.42
C GLN A 44 -20.40 -16.96 -7.39
N TYR A 45 -19.70 -16.10 -6.66
CA TYR A 45 -18.26 -16.24 -6.39
C TYR A 45 -18.02 -16.46 -4.91
N THR A 46 -17.06 -17.32 -4.60
CA THR A 46 -16.46 -17.41 -3.27
C THR A 46 -15.06 -16.83 -3.33
N CYS A 47 -14.81 -15.79 -2.53
CA CYS A 47 -13.53 -15.10 -2.51
C CYS A 47 -12.74 -15.42 -1.24
N ILE A 48 -11.47 -15.76 -1.38
CA ILE A 48 -10.52 -15.97 -0.29
C ILE A 48 -9.34 -15.02 -0.44
N THR A 49 -8.74 -14.59 0.67
CA THR A 49 -7.50 -13.80 0.62
C THR A 49 -6.31 -14.73 0.40
N LYS A 50 -5.49 -14.44 -0.63
CA LYS A 50 -4.24 -15.18 -0.89
C LYS A 50 -3.36 -15.12 0.35
N ARG A 51 -2.62 -16.21 0.62
CA ARG A 51 -1.64 -16.22 1.71
C ARG A 51 -0.63 -15.07 1.49
N ARG A 52 -0.57 -14.16 2.47
CA ARG A 52 0.24 -12.95 2.39
C ARG A 52 1.72 -13.31 2.40
N GLU A 53 2.41 -12.94 1.33
CA GLU A 53 3.85 -13.05 1.22
C GLU A 53 4.51 -12.00 2.11
N ARG A 54 5.68 -12.29 2.68
CA ARG A 54 6.44 -11.35 3.52
C ARG A 54 7.14 -10.29 2.67
N THR A 55 6.37 -9.55 1.88
CA THR A 55 6.81 -8.45 1.02
C THR A 55 6.42 -7.12 1.66
N CYS A 56 7.15 -6.04 1.35
CA CYS A 56 6.95 -4.71 1.92
C CYS A 56 6.99 -3.65 0.81
N PHE A 57 8.18 -3.10 0.52
CA PHE A 57 8.37 -2.09 -0.54
C PHE A 57 9.35 -2.62 -1.60
N PRO A 58 9.17 -2.30 -2.89
CA PRO A 58 10.13 -2.69 -3.92
C PRO A 58 11.44 -1.90 -3.79
N GLY A 59 12.52 -2.42 -4.40
CA GLY A 59 13.84 -1.77 -4.34
C GLY A 59 13.86 -0.36 -4.91
N ARG A 60 12.98 -0.05 -5.87
CA ARG A 60 12.88 1.29 -6.48
C ARG A 60 12.15 2.34 -5.65
N SER A 61 11.41 1.93 -4.61
CA SER A 61 10.75 2.88 -3.70
C SER A 61 11.79 3.76 -3.01
N THR A 62 11.38 4.97 -2.65
CA THR A 62 12.29 6.04 -2.27
C THR A 62 12.11 6.52 -0.84
N VAL A 63 13.22 6.88 -0.21
CA VAL A 63 13.31 7.58 1.07
C VAL A 63 14.02 8.92 0.87
N ILE A 64 13.82 9.85 1.81
CA ILE A 64 14.61 11.08 1.89
C ILE A 64 15.53 10.96 3.10
N THR A 65 16.83 11.13 2.85
CA THR A 65 17.87 11.12 3.88
C THR A 65 18.02 12.49 4.55
N GLU A 66 18.68 12.55 5.70
CA GLU A 66 18.86 13.79 6.49
C GLU A 66 19.52 14.96 5.74
N ASN A 67 20.36 14.67 4.76
CA ASN A 67 21.00 15.67 3.90
C ASN A 67 20.10 16.13 2.73
N GLY A 68 18.85 15.67 2.68
CA GLY A 68 17.87 15.99 1.65
C GLY A 68 17.98 15.14 0.37
N LEU A 69 18.90 14.18 0.30
CA LEU A 69 19.03 13.30 -0.86
C LEU A 69 17.91 12.25 -0.88
N MET A 70 17.27 12.13 -2.03
CA MET A 70 16.35 11.04 -2.32
C MET A 70 17.15 9.79 -2.72
N LYS A 71 16.95 8.68 -2.02
CA LYS A 71 17.59 7.39 -2.31
C LYS A 71 16.54 6.32 -2.50
N SER A 72 16.81 5.38 -3.41
CA SER A 72 16.02 4.15 -3.52
C SER A 72 16.35 3.20 -2.36
N LEU A 73 15.40 2.36 -1.98
CA LEU A 73 15.63 1.32 -0.96
C LEU A 73 16.69 0.30 -1.37
N SER A 74 16.90 0.09 -2.68
CA SER A 74 18.00 -0.74 -3.17
C SER A 74 19.38 -0.19 -2.84
N ASN A 75 19.49 1.14 -2.68
CA ASN A 75 20.73 1.89 -2.50
C ASN A 75 20.87 2.54 -1.11
N ILE A 76 19.90 2.35 -0.22
CA ILE A 76 19.97 2.87 1.15
C ILE A 76 20.80 1.92 2.03
N GLU A 77 21.65 2.48 2.87
CA GLU A 77 22.50 1.72 3.80
C GLU A 77 21.97 1.76 5.23
N ILE A 78 22.28 0.71 6.00
CA ILE A 78 22.02 0.67 7.44
C ILE A 78 22.83 1.78 8.10
N GLY A 79 22.21 2.51 9.03
CA GLY A 79 22.79 3.65 9.71
C GLY A 79 22.46 5.00 9.06
N GLU A 80 22.00 5.03 7.81
CA GLU A 80 21.55 6.29 7.19
C GLU A 80 20.25 6.79 7.84
N CYS A 81 20.20 8.09 8.12
CA CYS A 81 19.04 8.72 8.73
C CYS A 81 17.99 9.09 7.69
N VAL A 82 16.75 8.62 7.87
CA VAL A 82 15.61 8.83 6.98
C VAL A 82 14.46 9.52 7.69
N LEU A 83 13.60 10.20 6.93
CA LEU A 83 12.48 10.96 7.49
C LEU A 83 11.37 10.02 8.03
N VAL A 84 11.01 10.21 9.29
CA VAL A 84 9.99 9.44 10.03
C VAL A 84 9.00 10.37 10.74
N ILE A 85 7.88 9.83 11.23
CA ILE A 85 7.04 10.49 12.24
C ILE A 85 7.28 9.81 13.59
N ASN A 86 7.68 10.59 14.60
CA ASN A 86 7.82 10.08 15.95
C ASN A 86 6.49 9.99 16.70
N LYS A 87 6.51 9.46 17.92
CA LYS A 87 5.31 9.28 18.77
C LYS A 87 4.61 10.60 19.15
N GLU A 88 5.28 11.75 19.02
CA GLU A 88 4.69 13.07 19.22
C GLU A 88 4.15 13.71 17.92
N ASN A 89 4.03 12.94 16.84
CA ASN A 89 3.69 13.41 15.49
C ASN A 89 4.66 14.42 14.89
N LYS A 90 5.91 14.44 15.35
CA LYS A 90 6.95 15.31 14.79
C LYS A 90 7.72 14.60 13.70
N LEU A 91 8.04 15.37 12.67
CA LEU A 91 8.92 14.94 11.60
C LEU A 91 10.36 15.04 12.06
N ILE A 92 11.03 13.90 12.13
CA ILE A 92 12.43 13.80 12.55
C ILE A 92 13.17 12.84 11.62
N TYR A 93 14.50 12.88 11.67
CA TYR A 93 15.35 11.91 10.98
C TYR A 93 15.82 10.86 11.97
N GLU A 94 15.72 9.59 11.59
CA GLU A 94 16.21 8.46 12.38
C GLU A 94 16.98 7.47 11.52
N SER A 95 18.01 6.84 12.09
CA SER A 95 18.81 5.84 11.40
C SER A 95 18.00 4.58 11.07
N ILE A 96 18.21 4.03 9.87
CA ILE A 96 17.77 2.67 9.55
C ILE A 96 18.59 1.67 10.36
N GLU A 97 17.93 0.93 11.26
CA GLU A 97 18.53 -0.07 12.13
C GLU A 97 18.79 -1.40 11.40
N GLY A 98 18.06 -1.65 10.31
CA GLY A 98 18.13 -2.89 9.54
C GLY A 98 16.93 -3.09 8.64
N PHE A 99 16.74 -4.32 8.17
CA PHE A 99 15.58 -4.73 7.36
C PHE A 99 14.92 -5.97 7.95
N ILE A 100 13.61 -5.88 8.27
CA ILE A 100 12.81 -7.00 8.79
C ILE A 100 12.69 -8.10 7.73
N HIS A 101 12.48 -7.69 6.49
CA HIS A 101 12.40 -8.54 5.30
C HIS A 101 13.27 -7.92 4.22
N LEU A 102 14.14 -8.73 3.61
CA LEU A 102 15.00 -8.30 2.53
C LEU A 102 15.21 -9.43 1.53
N LYS A 103 14.91 -9.14 0.27
CA LYS A 103 15.37 -9.94 -0.87
C LYS A 103 15.63 -9.01 -2.03
N ARG A 104 16.89 -8.92 -2.47
CA ARG A 104 17.31 -7.95 -3.48
C ARG A 104 16.86 -8.31 -4.89
N ASN A 105 16.83 -9.61 -5.20
CA ASN A 105 16.60 -10.10 -6.56
C ASN A 105 15.29 -10.87 -6.66
N GLY A 106 14.66 -10.78 -7.83
CA GLY A 106 13.41 -11.47 -8.17
C GLY A 106 12.24 -10.51 -8.30
N SER A 107 11.19 -10.97 -8.98
CA SER A 107 10.01 -10.17 -9.29
C SER A 107 8.87 -10.49 -8.34
N PHE A 108 8.28 -9.46 -7.73
CA PHE A 108 7.20 -9.59 -6.76
C PHE A 108 6.05 -8.65 -7.12
N SER A 109 4.82 -9.02 -6.74
CA SER A 109 3.62 -8.19 -6.97
C SER A 109 3.49 -7.14 -5.88
N PHE A 110 3.17 -5.91 -6.29
CA PHE A 110 2.88 -4.78 -5.41
C PHE A 110 1.61 -4.07 -5.86
N LEU A 111 1.03 -3.29 -4.94
CA LEU A 111 0.04 -2.27 -5.25
C LEU A 111 0.76 -1.00 -5.68
N LEU A 112 0.30 -0.42 -6.78
CA LEU A 112 0.64 0.92 -7.23
C LEU A 112 -0.53 1.84 -6.87
N ILE A 113 -0.37 2.63 -5.82
CA ILE A 113 -1.38 3.53 -5.30
C ILE A 113 -1.11 4.93 -5.84
N ASN A 114 -1.94 5.40 -6.77
CA ASN A 114 -1.82 6.74 -7.34
C ASN A 114 -2.60 7.73 -6.48
N ILE A 115 -1.92 8.79 -6.04
CA ILE A 115 -2.40 9.73 -5.03
C ILE A 115 -2.34 11.14 -5.61
N GLU A 116 -3.39 11.90 -5.37
CA GLU A 116 -3.47 13.31 -5.71
C GLU A 116 -3.62 14.14 -4.44
N ILE A 117 -2.93 15.27 -4.39
CA ILE A 117 -3.06 16.25 -3.32
C ILE A 117 -3.89 17.43 -3.84
N ASP A 118 -5.14 17.50 -3.39
CA ASP A 118 -6.09 18.55 -3.71
C ASP A 118 -6.01 19.69 -2.67
N ASP A 119 -4.89 20.42 -2.69
CA ASP A 119 -4.64 21.62 -1.87
C ASP A 119 -4.13 22.77 -2.74
N HIS A 120 -4.78 22.99 -3.90
CA HIS A 120 -4.42 24.00 -4.91
C HIS A 120 -3.02 23.82 -5.57
N ARG A 121 -2.32 22.71 -5.29
CA ARG A 121 -0.96 22.46 -5.79
C ARG A 121 -0.90 21.50 -7.00
N ASN A 122 -2.00 20.80 -7.32
CA ASN A 122 -2.07 19.80 -8.39
C ASN A 122 -0.90 18.81 -8.39
N ILE A 123 -0.52 18.33 -7.20
CA ILE A 123 0.57 17.37 -7.05
C ILE A 123 0.00 15.97 -7.19
N THR A 124 0.68 15.14 -7.97
CA THR A 124 0.42 13.71 -8.05
C THR A 124 1.65 12.93 -7.60
N THR A 125 1.42 11.80 -6.94
CA THR A 125 2.48 10.88 -6.52
C THR A 125 1.97 9.44 -6.58
N SER A 126 2.88 8.50 -6.40
CA SER A 126 2.59 7.07 -6.47
C SER A 126 3.33 6.34 -5.37
N LEU A 127 2.60 5.58 -4.55
CA LEU A 127 3.17 4.72 -3.52
C LEU A 127 3.17 3.27 -4.01
N PHE A 128 4.30 2.58 -3.83
CA PHE A 128 4.44 1.17 -4.18
C PHE A 128 4.58 0.35 -2.91
N ILE A 129 3.65 -0.57 -2.70
CA ILE A 129 3.53 -1.23 -1.40
C ILE A 129 2.88 -2.61 -1.54
N SER A 130 3.30 -3.57 -0.73
CA SER A 130 2.67 -4.88 -0.71
C SER A 130 1.27 -4.82 -0.11
N SER A 131 0.40 -5.73 -0.56
CA SER A 131 -0.99 -5.86 -0.11
C SER A 131 -1.14 -5.97 1.42
N ASN A 132 -0.15 -6.56 2.09
CA ASN A 132 -0.15 -6.84 3.53
C ASN A 132 0.63 -5.81 4.37
N HIS A 133 1.11 -4.72 3.77
CA HIS A 133 1.77 -3.67 4.52
C HIS A 133 0.75 -2.79 5.25
N LEU A 134 1.10 -2.31 6.44
CA LEU A 134 0.22 -1.44 7.21
C LEU A 134 0.35 0.03 6.81
N ILE A 135 -0.79 0.67 6.56
CA ILE A 135 -0.91 2.10 6.29
C ILE A 135 -1.72 2.74 7.41
N PHE A 136 -1.22 3.88 7.91
CA PHE A 136 -1.92 4.65 8.94
C PHE A 136 -3.14 5.36 8.35
N LEU A 137 -4.24 5.35 9.09
CA LEU A 137 -5.45 6.07 8.71
C LEU A 137 -5.23 7.59 8.75
N ALA A 138 -5.78 8.32 7.77
CA ALA A 138 -5.67 9.78 7.68
C ALA A 138 -6.11 10.50 8.96
N ASN A 139 -7.23 10.08 9.56
CA ASN A 139 -7.82 10.72 10.73
C ASN A 139 -7.18 10.28 12.05
N ASP A 140 -6.22 9.38 12.01
CA ASP A 140 -5.61 8.83 13.21
C ASP A 140 -4.39 9.65 13.62
N THR A 141 -4.61 10.64 14.48
CA THR A 141 -3.53 11.46 15.03
C THR A 141 -2.59 10.65 15.92
N GLU A 142 -2.99 9.50 16.44
CA GLU A 142 -2.15 8.77 17.39
C GLU A 142 -1.25 7.71 16.74
N LEU A 143 -1.37 7.48 15.42
CA LEU A 143 -0.65 6.41 14.68
C LEU A 143 -0.88 5.01 15.27
N LYS A 144 -2.08 4.77 15.77
CA LYS A 144 -2.52 3.52 16.41
C LYS A 144 -3.43 2.68 15.52
N ASN A 145 -4.11 3.33 14.59
CA ASN A 145 -5.07 2.73 13.69
C ASN A 145 -4.44 2.59 12.31
N SER A 146 -4.30 1.34 11.90
CA SER A 146 -3.73 0.96 10.62
C SER A 146 -4.59 -0.10 9.95
N LEU A 147 -4.60 -0.10 8.63
CA LEU A 147 -5.19 -1.16 7.82
C LEU A 147 -4.15 -1.70 6.84
N PHE A 148 -4.42 -2.88 6.28
CA PHE A 148 -3.59 -3.40 5.21
C PHE A 148 -3.80 -2.59 3.94
N ALA A 149 -2.73 -2.37 3.19
CA ALA A 149 -2.81 -1.65 1.92
C ALA A 149 -3.83 -2.28 0.95
N SER A 150 -4.06 -3.59 1.01
CA SER A 150 -5.10 -4.25 0.20
C SER A 150 -6.52 -3.87 0.54
N GLN A 151 -6.76 -3.25 1.70
CA GLN A 151 -8.09 -2.79 2.12
C GLN A 151 -8.36 -1.34 1.71
N LEU A 152 -7.36 -0.62 1.18
CA LEU A 152 -7.55 0.74 0.66
C LEU A 152 -8.44 0.74 -0.57
N GLN A 153 -9.08 1.87 -0.84
CA GLN A 153 -9.95 2.08 -1.98
C GLN A 153 -9.69 3.44 -2.63
N SER A 154 -10.07 3.55 -3.91
CA SER A 154 -10.17 4.87 -4.55
C SER A 154 -11.10 5.77 -3.76
N GLY A 155 -10.66 6.99 -3.48
CA GLY A 155 -11.37 7.96 -2.64
C GLY A 155 -10.91 8.01 -1.19
N ASP A 156 -10.18 6.99 -0.70
CA ASP A 156 -9.57 7.04 0.63
C ASP A 156 -8.51 8.13 0.71
N HIS A 157 -8.23 8.58 1.94
CA HIS A 157 -7.20 9.57 2.22
C HIS A 157 -6.05 8.93 2.99
N ILE A 158 -4.83 9.34 2.67
CA ILE A 158 -3.60 8.89 3.32
C ILE A 158 -2.71 10.09 3.67
N LYS A 159 -1.82 9.90 4.65
CA LYS A 159 -0.88 10.94 5.10
C LYS A 159 0.26 11.09 4.09
N TYR A 160 0.28 12.22 3.39
CA TYR A 160 1.31 12.62 2.44
C TYR A 160 2.21 13.70 3.05
N VAL A 161 3.48 13.75 2.64
CA VAL A 161 4.47 14.68 3.18
C VAL A 161 4.94 15.65 2.13
N TYR A 162 4.63 16.92 2.31
CA TYR A 162 5.07 18.00 1.43
C TYR A 162 5.88 19.02 2.21
N LYS A 163 7.13 19.29 1.80
CA LYS A 163 7.99 20.31 2.44
C LYS A 163 8.03 20.23 3.98
N ASN A 164 8.12 19.01 4.52
CA ASN A 164 8.07 18.72 5.95
C ASN A 164 6.77 19.14 6.65
N GLU A 165 5.65 19.05 5.95
CA GLU A 165 4.31 19.14 6.50
C GLU A 165 3.53 17.88 6.14
N ILE A 166 2.71 17.41 7.09
CA ILE A 166 1.81 16.29 6.87
C ILE A 166 0.49 16.86 6.35
N ILE A 167 0.10 16.45 5.16
CA ILE A 167 -1.17 16.78 4.53
C ILE A 167 -1.87 15.50 4.07
N LEU A 168 -3.14 15.61 3.65
CA LEU A 168 -3.89 14.47 3.16
C LEU A 168 -3.79 14.39 1.63
N GLY A 169 -3.44 13.21 1.13
CA GLY A 169 -3.54 12.85 -0.28
C GLY A 169 -4.72 11.91 -0.50
N LYS A 170 -5.49 12.13 -1.56
CA LYS A 170 -6.62 11.29 -1.96
C LYS A 170 -6.17 10.24 -2.96
N ILE A 171 -6.54 8.98 -2.72
CA ILE A 171 -6.26 7.88 -3.64
C ILE A 171 -7.15 8.03 -4.88
N ARG A 172 -6.52 8.12 -6.05
CA ARG A 172 -7.20 8.18 -7.36
C ARG A 172 -7.53 6.79 -7.86
N ASN A 173 -6.55 5.90 -7.87
CA ASN A 173 -6.72 4.51 -8.24
C ASN A 173 -5.63 3.66 -7.58
N ILE A 174 -5.81 2.35 -7.63
CA ILE A 174 -4.86 1.37 -7.14
C ILE A 174 -4.77 0.29 -8.22
N ASP A 175 -3.55 0.10 -8.73
CA ASP A 175 -3.22 -0.88 -9.76
C ASP A 175 -2.32 -1.97 -9.18
N LEU A 176 -2.20 -3.09 -9.90
CA LEU A 176 -1.19 -4.12 -9.61
C LEU A 176 0.04 -3.90 -10.49
N THR A 177 1.22 -3.98 -9.88
CA THR A 177 2.51 -3.89 -10.59
C THR A 177 3.45 -4.99 -10.14
N ILE A 178 4.46 -5.28 -10.97
CA ILE A 178 5.52 -6.24 -10.66
C ILE A 178 6.83 -5.46 -10.58
N GLU A 179 7.55 -5.63 -9.47
CA GLU A 179 8.77 -4.88 -9.19
C GLU A 179 9.89 -5.80 -8.67
N GLU A 180 11.12 -5.30 -8.75
CA GLU A 180 12.30 -6.03 -8.31
C GLU A 180 12.55 -5.90 -6.80
N GLY A 181 12.76 -7.07 -6.18
CA GLY A 181 13.12 -7.20 -4.78
C GLY A 181 12.03 -6.74 -3.82
N TYR A 182 12.28 -6.93 -2.52
CA TYR A 182 11.48 -6.33 -1.46
C TYR A 182 12.36 -5.96 -0.26
N TYR A 183 11.97 -4.87 0.40
CA TYR A 183 12.70 -4.22 1.47
C TYR A 183 11.71 -3.77 2.55
N ALA A 184 11.99 -4.11 3.80
CA ALA A 184 11.20 -3.69 4.96
C ALA A 184 12.11 -2.96 5.96
N PRO A 185 12.43 -1.68 5.73
CA PRO A 185 13.35 -0.93 6.58
C PRO A 185 12.78 -0.80 8.00
N LEU A 186 13.68 -0.87 8.99
CA LEU A 186 13.38 -0.75 10.40
C LEU A 186 13.96 0.57 10.93
N THR A 187 13.10 1.38 11.54
CA THR A 187 13.40 2.67 12.18
C THR A 187 12.84 2.69 13.61
N PRO A 188 13.51 3.34 14.59
CA PRO A 188 13.10 3.37 16.00
C PRO A 188 11.64 3.75 16.26
N SER A 189 11.12 4.72 15.49
CA SER A 189 9.75 5.21 15.62
C SER A 189 8.69 4.30 14.98
N ASP A 190 9.08 3.19 14.35
CA ASP A 190 8.19 2.25 13.65
C ASP A 190 7.38 2.84 12.49
N THR A 191 7.80 4.01 12.03
CA THR A 191 7.25 4.70 10.86
C THR A 191 8.37 5.07 9.92
N ILE A 192 8.04 5.24 8.65
CA ILE A 192 8.98 5.71 7.65
C ILE A 192 8.23 6.44 6.53
N LYS A 193 8.86 7.46 5.95
CA LYS A 193 8.39 8.09 4.72
C LYS A 193 8.90 7.31 3.50
N ILE A 194 7.99 6.68 2.76
CA ILE A 194 8.27 5.98 1.50
C ILE A 194 7.46 6.62 0.38
N ASP A 195 8.11 6.94 -0.74
CA ASP A 195 7.47 7.53 -1.93
C ASP A 195 6.57 8.74 -1.57
N ASN A 196 7.06 9.56 -0.64
CA ASN A 196 6.37 10.71 -0.06
C ASN A 196 5.15 10.46 0.83
N VAL A 197 4.88 9.20 1.19
CA VAL A 197 3.77 8.80 2.07
C VAL A 197 4.32 8.25 3.39
N PHE A 198 3.65 8.55 4.51
CA PHE A 198 3.98 7.91 5.78
C PHE A 198 3.31 6.55 5.91
N VAL A 199 4.13 5.56 6.22
CA VAL A 199 3.74 4.16 6.35
C VAL A 199 4.34 3.57 7.62
N SER A 200 3.74 2.49 8.11
CA SER A 200 4.29 1.70 9.21
C SER A 200 5.55 0.95 8.74
N ASN A 201 6.39 0.49 9.65
CA ASN A 201 7.47 -0.45 9.31
C ASN A 201 6.98 -1.89 9.13
N TYR A 202 5.74 -2.18 9.56
CA TYR A 202 5.23 -3.55 9.71
C TYR A 202 4.29 -4.00 8.59
N ALA A 203 4.39 -5.29 8.25
CA ALA A 203 3.68 -5.89 7.11
C ALA A 203 3.05 -7.27 7.40
N SER A 204 2.66 -7.58 8.63
CA SER A 204 2.18 -8.96 8.92
C SER A 204 1.13 -9.07 10.00
N VAL A 205 1.18 -8.20 11.01
CA VAL A 205 0.19 -8.18 12.08
C VAL A 205 -0.70 -6.97 11.84
N ASN A 206 -2.02 -7.17 11.78
CA ASN A 206 -3.01 -6.09 11.59
C ASN A 206 -3.10 -5.13 12.80
N ASN A 207 -2.33 -5.41 13.84
CA ASN A 207 -2.25 -4.66 15.06
C ASN A 207 -0.81 -4.18 15.23
N TYR A 208 -0.62 -2.89 14.96
CA TYR A 208 0.65 -2.18 15.14
C TYR A 208 1.26 -2.44 16.53
N TYR A 209 0.47 -2.39 17.60
CA TYR A 209 0.97 -2.63 18.96
C TYR A 209 1.51 -4.03 19.17
N LEU A 210 0.85 -5.04 18.60
CA LEU A 210 1.32 -6.42 18.69
C LEU A 210 2.62 -6.60 17.91
N ALA A 211 2.71 -6.06 16.69
CA ALA A 211 3.95 -6.08 15.92
C ALA A 211 5.09 -5.39 16.67
N HIS A 212 4.84 -4.18 17.15
CA HIS A 212 5.78 -3.37 17.92
C HIS A 212 6.28 -4.08 19.18
N ASN A 213 5.37 -4.64 19.98
CA ASN A 213 5.73 -5.29 21.24
C ASN A 213 6.55 -6.57 21.03
N VAL A 214 6.29 -7.34 19.98
CA VAL A 214 7.12 -8.50 19.63
C VAL A 214 8.53 -8.05 19.23
N MET A 215 8.64 -6.96 18.48
CA MET A 215 9.94 -6.49 17.97
C MET A 215 10.80 -5.79 19.01
N LYS A 216 10.22 -5.29 20.11
CA LYS A 216 10.99 -4.82 21.27
C LYS A 216 11.95 -5.86 21.83
N ILE A 217 11.64 -7.15 21.73
CA ILE A 217 12.53 -8.24 22.20
C ILE A 217 13.81 -8.30 21.35
N TYR A 218 13.75 -7.86 20.10
CA TYR A 218 14.86 -7.91 19.15
C TYR A 218 15.62 -6.59 19.05
N ARG A 219 15.15 -5.54 19.74
CA ARG A 219 15.78 -4.22 19.83
C ARG A 219 16.42 -4.10 21.21
N TRP A 220 17.74 -4.22 21.23
CA TRP A 220 18.57 -4.21 22.44
C TRP A 220 19.16 -2.83 22.66
#